data_AF-A0A656D9J8-F1
#
_entry.id   AF-A0A656D9J8-F1
#
_cell.length_a   1.000
_cell.length_b   1.000
_cell.length_c   1.000
_cell.angle_alpha   90.00
_cell.angle_beta   90.00
_cell.angle_gamma   90.00
#
_symmetry.space_group_name_H-M   'P 1'
#
loop_
_entity.id
_entity.type
_entity.pdbx_description
1 polymer ?
#
loop_
_entity_poly.entity_id
_entity_poly.type
_entity_poly.pdbx_seq_one_letter_code
_entity_poly.pdbx_strand_id
1 'polypeptide(L)'
;MNRKIKIADDPVVSLIASDSMWFAVSKRRIKTEFKEWNFNVDLVSSGGIDLKGNGEIEIIVALSETGEVIILNTQTGAVKQVQIQPSLEIYTSPAIADLNLDGFPDIIITAGNKIWAFNYFGSVLF
;
A
#
# COMPACT_ATOMS: atom_id res chain seq x y z
N MET A 1 17.27 27.25 1.77
CA MET A 1 18.04 26.21 2.50
C MET A 1 17.72 24.86 1.87
N ASN A 2 18.68 24.18 1.26
CA ASN A 2 18.48 22.82 0.74
C ASN A 2 18.60 21.82 1.89
N ARG A 3 17.50 21.57 2.60
CA ARG A 3 17.43 20.43 3.53
C ARG A 3 17.29 19.16 2.70
N LYS A 4 18.33 18.32 2.70
CA LYS A 4 18.22 16.94 2.22
C LYS A 4 17.35 16.19 3.24
N ILE A 5 16.18 15.73 2.83
CA ILE A 5 15.32 14.86 3.63
C ILE A 5 15.82 13.44 3.44
N LYS A 6 16.16 12.73 4.52
CA LYS A 6 16.47 11.31 4.47
C LYS A 6 15.15 10.55 4.33
N ILE A 7 14.93 9.98 3.15
CA ILE A 7 13.65 9.39 2.76
C ILE A 7 13.47 8.00 3.38
N ALA A 8 14.55 7.22 3.50
CA ALA A 8 14.57 5.97 4.26
C ALA A 8 15.99 5.63 4.74
N ASP A 9 16.08 4.74 5.72
CA ASP A 9 17.36 4.18 6.20
C ASP A 9 17.84 2.98 5.36
N ASP A 10 16.93 2.39 4.56
CA ASP A 10 17.14 1.24 3.68
C ASP A 10 16.74 1.59 2.23
N PRO A 11 17.11 0.76 1.22
CA PRO A 11 16.65 0.96 -0.15
C PRO A 11 15.13 1.13 -0.24
N VAL A 12 14.72 2.19 -0.92
CA VAL A 12 13.31 2.51 -1.16
C VAL A 12 12.80 1.65 -2.30
N VAL A 13 11.68 0.98 -2.05
CA VAL A 13 10.89 0.20 -3.01
C VAL A 13 9.98 1.13 -3.81
N SER A 14 9.32 2.09 -3.16
CA SER A 14 8.47 3.08 -3.83
C SER A 14 8.29 4.35 -3.01
N LEU A 15 7.91 5.43 -3.69
CA LEU A 15 7.48 6.69 -3.10
C LEU A 15 6.02 6.94 -3.45
N ILE A 16 5.22 7.29 -2.44
CA ILE A 16 3.84 7.71 -2.62
C ILE A 16 3.78 9.17 -2.15
N ALA A 17 3.19 10.04 -2.95
CA ALA A 17 3.11 11.46 -2.63
C ALA A 17 1.72 12.02 -2.96
N SER A 18 1.37 13.05 -2.21
CA SER A 18 0.18 13.89 -2.32
C SER A 18 0.61 15.34 -2.07
N ASP A 19 -0.33 16.28 -2.18
CA ASP A 19 -0.04 17.71 -2.01
C ASP A 19 0.55 18.04 -0.64
N SER A 20 0.12 17.35 0.41
CA SER A 20 0.51 17.68 1.79
C SER A 20 1.41 16.63 2.45
N MET A 21 1.59 15.45 1.84
CA MET A 21 2.30 14.35 2.48
C MET A 21 3.00 13.42 1.48
N TRP A 22 4.10 12.82 1.91
CA TRP A 22 4.80 11.76 1.20
C TRP A 22 5.06 10.55 2.12
N PHE A 23 5.18 9.38 1.50
CA PHE A 23 5.56 8.13 2.13
C PHE A 23 6.71 7.50 1.36
N ALA A 24 7.72 7.07 2.10
CA ALA A 24 8.74 6.15 1.63
C ALA A 24 8.38 4.74 2.04
N VAL A 25 8.33 3.85 1.06
CA VAL A 25 8.17 2.42 1.30
C VAL A 25 9.50 1.75 1.03
N SER A 26 10.06 1.11 2.04
CA SER A 26 11.21 0.22 1.93
C SER A 26 10.77 -1.22 2.14
N LYS A 27 11.71 -2.16 2.00
CA LYS A 27 11.46 -3.61 2.08
C LYS A 27 10.65 -4.02 3.32
N ARG A 28 10.78 -3.35 4.46
CA ARG A 28 10.02 -3.67 5.69
C ARG A 28 9.40 -2.48 6.38
N ARG A 29 9.41 -1.29 5.75
CA ARG A 29 8.92 -0.08 6.40
C ARG A 29 8.10 0.78 5.45
N ILE A 30 7.06 1.40 6.01
CA ILE A 30 6.39 2.55 5.40
C ILE A 30 6.65 3.72 6.33
N LYS A 31 7.13 4.85 5.80
CA LYS A 31 7.60 5.98 6.61
C LYS A 31 7.16 7.31 6.02
N THR A 32 6.72 8.22 6.88
CA THR A 32 6.57 9.66 6.59
C THR A 32 7.55 10.45 7.45
N GLU A 33 7.50 11.77 7.37
CA GLU A 33 8.23 12.64 8.30
C GLU A 33 7.74 12.53 9.76
N PHE A 34 6.52 12.03 9.99
CA PHE A 34 5.88 12.00 11.32
C PHE A 34 5.66 10.60 11.88
N LYS A 35 5.55 9.57 11.03
CA LYS A 35 5.18 8.21 11.43
C LYS A 35 5.99 7.17 10.68
N GLU A 36 6.13 6.00 11.29
CA GLU A 36 6.76 4.83 10.69
C GLU A 36 5.99 3.56 11.08
N TRP A 37 5.82 2.66 10.12
CA TRP A 37 5.21 1.35 10.28
C TRP A 37 6.19 0.29 9.83
N ASN A 38 6.34 -0.76 10.63
CA ASN A 38 7.28 -1.86 10.39
C ASN A 38 6.53 -3.15 10.10
N PHE A 39 7.03 -3.94 9.16
CA PHE A 39 6.41 -5.17 8.67
C PHE A 39 7.37 -6.35 8.73
N ASN A 40 6.83 -7.54 8.97
CA ASN A 40 7.59 -8.80 9.00
C ASN A 40 7.61 -9.52 7.64
N VAL A 41 7.16 -8.85 6.59
CA VAL A 41 7.17 -9.32 5.20
C VAL A 41 7.89 -8.33 4.34
N ASP A 42 8.44 -8.83 3.23
CA ASP A 42 9.24 -8.06 2.29
C ASP A 42 8.32 -7.41 1.24
N LEU A 43 8.18 -6.09 1.30
CA LEU A 43 7.35 -5.28 0.40
C LEU A 43 8.06 -5.06 -0.94
N VAL A 44 7.31 -5.19 -2.04
CA VAL A 44 7.83 -5.07 -3.43
C VAL A 44 7.18 -3.99 -4.26
N SER A 45 5.95 -3.62 -3.91
CA SER A 45 5.26 -2.53 -4.58
C SER A 45 4.22 -1.95 -3.64
N SER A 46 3.84 -0.71 -3.89
CA SER A 46 2.73 -0.10 -3.18
C SER A 46 2.06 1.00 -3.99
N GLY A 47 0.83 1.31 -3.62
CA GLY A 47 0.07 2.45 -4.09
C GLY A 47 -0.63 3.12 -2.91
N GLY A 48 -1.03 4.38 -3.06
CA GLY A 48 -1.80 5.09 -2.05
C GLY A 48 -2.84 5.99 -2.67
N ILE A 49 -3.89 6.29 -1.90
CA ILE A 49 -5.03 7.10 -2.34
C ILE A 49 -5.39 8.15 -1.30
N ASP A 50 -5.57 9.38 -1.77
CA ASP A 50 -6.31 10.45 -1.07
C ASP A 50 -7.78 10.24 -1.40
N LEU A 51 -8.49 9.61 -0.47
CA LEU A 51 -9.89 9.24 -0.61
C LEU A 51 -10.80 10.44 -0.30
N LYS A 52 -10.34 11.36 0.55
CA LYS A 52 -11.15 12.50 1.01
C LYS A 52 -10.97 13.75 0.15
N GLY A 53 -10.00 13.75 -0.76
CA GLY A 53 -9.63 14.90 -1.59
C GLY A 53 -9.05 16.05 -0.80
N ASN A 54 -8.42 15.78 0.35
CA ASN A 54 -7.89 16.80 1.26
C ASN A 54 -6.36 16.95 1.17
N GLY A 55 -5.72 16.24 0.25
CA GLY A 55 -4.28 16.24 0.05
C GLY A 55 -3.52 15.33 1.02
N GLU A 56 -4.20 14.50 1.82
CA GLU A 56 -3.59 13.46 2.65
C GLU A 56 -3.85 12.07 2.05
N ILE A 57 -2.83 11.21 2.02
CA ILE A 57 -3.05 9.79 1.66
C ILE A 57 -3.67 9.08 2.85
N GLU A 58 -4.92 8.60 2.75
CA GLU A 58 -5.59 7.85 3.81
C GLU A 58 -5.25 6.37 3.83
N ILE A 59 -5.14 5.75 2.65
CA ILE A 59 -4.94 4.32 2.49
C ILE A 59 -3.69 4.08 1.67
N ILE A 60 -2.81 3.21 2.18
CA ILE A 60 -1.70 2.64 1.43
C ILE A 60 -1.92 1.15 1.29
N VAL A 61 -1.78 0.67 0.06
CA VAL A 61 -1.76 -0.74 -0.27
C VAL A 61 -0.34 -1.11 -0.61
N ALA A 62 0.24 -2.08 0.10
CA ALA A 62 1.55 -2.63 -0.20
C ALA A 62 1.47 -4.14 -0.45
N LEU A 63 2.25 -4.63 -1.41
CA LEU A 63 2.28 -6.04 -1.79
C LEU A 63 3.59 -6.65 -1.32
N SER A 64 3.53 -7.89 -0.84
CA SER A 64 4.72 -8.65 -0.44
C SER A 64 5.16 -9.65 -1.50
N GLU A 65 6.43 -10.07 -1.43
CA GLU A 65 6.97 -11.19 -2.23
C GLU A 65 6.21 -12.50 -1.98
N THR A 66 5.58 -12.67 -0.82
CA THR A 66 4.98 -13.92 -0.34
C THR A 66 3.46 -13.99 -0.45
N GLY A 67 2.86 -13.13 -1.28
CA GLY A 67 1.43 -13.19 -1.61
C GLY A 67 0.51 -12.43 -0.66
N GLU A 68 1.06 -11.61 0.22
CA GLU A 68 0.30 -10.75 1.13
C GLU A 68 0.02 -9.38 0.53
N VAL A 69 -1.19 -8.91 0.82
CA VAL A 69 -1.61 -7.53 0.60
C VAL A 69 -1.74 -6.88 1.97
N ILE A 70 -0.98 -5.81 2.16
CA ILE A 70 -1.07 -4.94 3.34
C ILE A 70 -1.93 -3.74 2.99
N ILE A 71 -2.95 -3.49 3.78
CA ILE A 71 -3.80 -2.30 3.71
C ILE A 71 -3.56 -1.51 5.00
N LEU A 72 -2.90 -0.36 4.88
CA LEU A 72 -2.59 0.55 5.97
C LEU A 72 -3.51 1.76 5.92
N ASN A 73 -4.25 2.00 7.00
CA ASN A 73 -4.90 3.27 7.25
C ASN A 73 -3.90 4.21 7.94
N THR A 74 -3.45 5.25 7.24
CA THR A 74 -2.36 6.13 7.67
C THR A 74 -2.75 7.06 8.84
N GLN A 75 -4.05 7.38 8.93
CA GLN A 75 -4.61 8.26 9.96
C GLN A 75 -4.64 7.54 11.31
N THR A 76 -5.24 6.36 11.35
CA THR A 76 -5.40 5.54 12.57
C THR A 76 -4.18 4.65 12.88
N GLY A 77 -3.36 4.35 11.87
CA GLY A 77 -2.29 3.36 11.94
C GLY A 77 -2.78 1.90 11.90
N ALA A 78 -4.08 1.67 11.69
CA ALA A 78 -4.62 0.33 11.57
C ALA A 78 -4.07 -0.38 10.32
N VAL A 79 -3.62 -1.62 10.51
CA VAL A 79 -3.06 -2.46 9.44
C VAL A 79 -3.93 -3.70 9.29
N LYS A 80 -4.29 -4.01 8.04
CA LYS A 80 -4.85 -5.30 7.65
C LYS A 80 -3.88 -6.01 6.73
N GLN A 81 -3.64 -7.29 7.01
CA GLN A 81 -2.84 -8.17 6.16
C GLN A 81 -3.75 -9.26 5.62
N VAL A 82 -3.88 -9.32 4.30
CA VAL A 82 -4.72 -10.27 3.58
C VAL A 82 -3.82 -11.23 2.84
N GLN A 83 -3.92 -12.51 3.16
CA GLN A 83 -3.25 -13.56 2.39
C GLN A 83 -4.15 -13.96 1.22
N ILE A 84 -3.72 -13.66 -0.01
CA ILE A 84 -4.49 -13.97 -1.21
C ILE A 84 -4.27 -15.43 -1.59
N GLN A 85 -3.00 -15.85 -1.66
CA GLN A 85 -2.64 -17.24 -1.84
C GLN A 85 -1.23 -17.48 -1.30
N PRO A 86 -1.02 -18.46 -0.41
CA PRO A 86 0.31 -18.79 0.06
C PRO A 86 1.24 -19.13 -1.10
N SER A 87 2.51 -18.71 -1.00
CA SER A 87 3.57 -19.04 -1.97
C SER A 87 3.34 -18.58 -3.41
N LEU A 88 2.42 -17.64 -3.63
CA LEU A 88 2.28 -16.98 -4.92
C LEU A 88 3.06 -15.68 -4.92
N GLU A 89 4.08 -15.60 -5.77
CA GLU A 89 4.88 -14.39 -5.90
C GLU A 89 4.08 -13.29 -6.61
N ILE A 90 4.06 -12.10 -5.99
CA ILE A 90 3.45 -10.90 -6.57
C ILE A 90 4.57 -9.98 -7.01
N TYR A 91 4.59 -9.62 -8.30
CA TYR A 91 5.60 -8.71 -8.86
C TYR A 91 4.99 -7.48 -9.53
N THR A 92 3.72 -7.19 -9.22
CA THR A 92 3.00 -6.07 -9.85
C THR A 92 2.81 -4.90 -8.90
N SER A 93 2.39 -3.77 -9.45
CA SER A 93 1.85 -2.68 -8.66
C SER A 93 0.34 -2.87 -8.47
N PRO A 94 -0.21 -2.57 -7.28
CA PRO A 94 -1.64 -2.61 -7.07
C PRO A 94 -2.30 -1.46 -7.86
N ALA A 95 -3.42 -1.75 -8.52
CA ALA A 95 -4.34 -0.73 -8.98
C ALA A 95 -5.42 -0.51 -7.90
N ILE A 96 -5.79 0.74 -7.66
CA ILE A 96 -6.73 1.13 -6.61
C ILE A 96 -7.84 1.94 -7.26
N ALA A 97 -9.09 1.50 -7.11
CA ALA A 97 -10.28 2.14 -7.66
C ALA A 97 -11.52 1.70 -6.90
N ASP A 98 -12.57 2.49 -6.89
CA ASP A 98 -13.90 2.06 -6.42
C ASP A 98 -14.61 1.34 -7.58
N LEU A 99 -14.63 0.00 -7.58
CA LEU A 99 -15.16 -0.82 -8.68
C LEU A 99 -16.65 -1.06 -8.55
N ASN A 100 -17.17 -1.07 -7.32
CA ASN A 100 -18.56 -1.38 -7.01
C ASN A 100 -19.40 -0.14 -6.66
N LEU A 101 -18.79 1.05 -6.65
CA LEU A 101 -19.39 2.35 -6.33
C LEU A 101 -19.91 2.46 -4.88
N ASP A 102 -19.24 1.80 -3.93
CA ASP A 102 -19.58 1.87 -2.51
C ASP A 102 -18.89 3.03 -1.77
N GLY A 103 -18.04 3.79 -2.45
CA GLY A 103 -17.30 4.92 -1.91
C GLY A 103 -16.00 4.53 -1.19
N PHE A 104 -15.61 3.25 -1.22
CA PHE A 104 -14.35 2.78 -0.68
C PHE A 104 -13.44 2.20 -1.76
N PRO A 105 -12.10 2.25 -1.56
CA PRO A 105 -11.18 1.73 -2.55
C PRO A 105 -11.20 0.20 -2.60
N ASP A 106 -11.40 -0.34 -3.78
CA ASP A 106 -11.05 -1.71 -4.12
C ASP A 106 -9.64 -1.77 -4.68
N ILE A 107 -9.07 -2.97 -4.62
CA ILE A 107 -7.68 -3.22 -4.92
C ILE A 107 -7.61 -4.36 -5.93
N ILE A 108 -6.90 -4.11 -7.01
CA ILE A 108 -6.69 -5.06 -8.09
C ILE A 108 -5.21 -5.39 -8.17
N ILE A 109 -4.89 -6.68 -8.20
CA ILE A 109 -3.53 -7.17 -8.40
C ILE A 109 -3.54 -8.32 -9.39
N THR A 110 -2.37 -8.61 -9.96
CA THR A 110 -2.16 -9.91 -10.62
C THR A 110 -1.23 -10.76 -9.76
N ALA A 111 -1.60 -12.02 -9.59
CA ALA A 111 -0.81 -12.97 -8.85
C ALA A 111 -0.86 -14.31 -9.61
N GLY A 112 0.32 -14.86 -9.96
CA GLY A 112 0.42 -16.02 -10.83
C GLY A 112 -0.22 -15.75 -12.20
N ASN A 113 -1.22 -16.56 -12.59
CA ASN A 113 -1.96 -16.41 -13.84
C ASN A 113 -3.38 -15.82 -13.65
N LYS A 114 -3.66 -15.20 -12.50
CA LYS A 114 -4.97 -14.65 -12.16
C LYS A 114 -4.91 -13.16 -11.89
N ILE A 115 -6.01 -12.48 -12.18
CA ILE A 115 -6.32 -11.14 -11.67
C ILE A 115 -7.21 -11.33 -10.44
N TRP A 116 -6.89 -10.63 -9.36
CA TRP A 116 -7.66 -10.62 -8.13
C TRP A 116 -8.18 -9.21 -7.88
N ALA A 117 -9.42 -9.12 -7.42
CA ALA A 117 -10.00 -7.89 -6.90
C ALA A 117 -10.46 -8.13 -5.46
N PHE A 118 -10.23 -7.18 -4.57
CA PHE A 118 -10.70 -7.24 -3.19
C PHE A 118 -11.02 -5.85 -2.69
N ASN A 119 -12.04 -5.75 -1.84
CA ASN A 119 -12.39 -4.47 -1.23
C ASN A 119 -11.38 -4.06 -0.15
N TYR A 120 -11.51 -2.83 0.35
CA TYR A 120 -10.64 -2.33 1.42
C TYR A 120 -10.70 -3.15 2.72
N PHE A 121 -11.78 -3.93 2.91
CA PHE A 121 -11.89 -4.90 3.99
C PHE A 121 -11.19 -6.24 3.67
N GLY A 122 -10.47 -6.38 2.56
CA GLY A 122 -9.78 -7.61 2.19
C GLY A 122 -10.69 -8.77 1.79
N SER A 123 -11.95 -8.50 1.45
CA SER A 123 -12.87 -9.50 0.92
C SER A 123 -12.76 -9.54 -0.60
N VAL A 124 -12.61 -10.74 -1.18
CA VAL A 124 -12.52 -10.92 -2.63
C VAL A 124 -13.81 -10.46 -3.29
N LEU A 125 -13.67 -9.68 -4.36
CA LEU A 125 -14.74 -9.31 -5.26
C LEU A 125 -14.74 -10.31 -6.41
N PHE A 126 -15.75 -11.18 -6.42
CA PHE A 126 -16.13 -12.17 -7.44
C PHE A 126 -15.02 -12.99 -8.14
#